data_AF-A0A4R7ZWD6-F1
#
_entry.id   AF-A0A4R7ZWD6-F1
#
_cell.length_a   1.000
_cell.length_b   1.000
_cell.length_c   1.000
_cell.angle_alpha   90.00
_cell.angle_beta   90.00
_cell.angle_gamma   90.00
#
_symmetry.space_group_name_H-M   'P 1'
#
loop_
_entity.id
_entity.type
_entity.pdbx_description
1 polymer ?
#
loop_
_entity_poly.entity_id
_entity_poly.type
_entity_poly.pdbx_seq_one_letter_code
_entity_poly.pdbx_strand_id
1 'polypeptide(L)'
;MTEKPTAPTANTSKPVTTVVGLDFANTAIALPGGQYVDLLGSPASVNEWLTGHGLAPDNADVQEMCATQLRALREHVRSLLAARSSPAKTPRPSPPANQPRATAT
;
A
#
# COMPACT_ATOMS: atom_id res chain seq x y z
N MET A 1 -12.79 47.31 0.36
CA MET A 1 -11.80 46.38 0.93
C MET A 1 -12.48 45.04 1.09
N THR A 2 -12.25 44.11 0.16
CA THR A 2 -12.76 42.73 0.29
C THR A 2 -11.65 41.83 -0.22
N GLU A 3 -10.81 41.33 0.69
CA GLU A 3 -9.83 40.31 0.37
C GLU A 3 -10.58 39.01 0.06
N LYS A 4 -10.37 38.50 -1.15
CA LYS A 4 -10.77 37.16 -1.58
C LYS A 4 -9.88 36.16 -0.82
N PRO A 5 -10.43 35.22 -0.04
CA PRO A 5 -9.62 34.21 0.63
C PRO A 5 -8.81 33.40 -0.39
N THR A 6 -7.49 33.51 -0.30
CA THR A 6 -6.51 32.74 -1.05
C THR A 6 -6.68 31.26 -0.71
N ALA A 7 -6.94 30.43 -1.72
CA ALA A 7 -6.93 28.99 -1.58
C ALA A 7 -5.55 28.53 -1.06
N PRO A 8 -5.47 27.53 -0.17
CA PRO A 8 -4.20 27.04 0.33
C PRO A 8 -3.34 26.56 -0.83
N THR A 9 -2.12 27.09 -0.89
CA THR A 9 -1.01 26.69 -1.76
C THR A 9 -1.02 25.18 -1.97
N ALA A 10 -1.28 24.77 -3.22
CA ALA A 10 -1.01 23.42 -3.67
C ALA A 10 0.43 23.09 -3.31
N ASN A 11 0.64 22.14 -2.40
CA ASN A 11 1.97 21.61 -2.21
C ASN A 11 2.34 20.95 -3.55
N THR A 12 3.36 21.49 -4.21
CA THR A 12 3.91 20.85 -5.39
C THR A 12 4.77 19.70 -4.89
N SER A 13 4.13 18.63 -4.43
CA SER A 13 4.81 17.34 -4.30
C SER A 13 5.36 16.98 -5.68
N LYS A 14 6.63 16.56 -5.74
CA LYS A 14 7.24 16.03 -6.97
C LYS A 14 6.28 15.04 -7.65
N PRO A 15 6.28 14.93 -9.00
CA PRO A 15 5.52 13.87 -9.65
C PRO A 15 5.97 12.55 -9.03
N VAL A 16 5.05 11.87 -8.35
CA VAL A 16 5.30 10.53 -7.84
C VAL A 16 5.42 9.64 -9.07
N THR A 17 6.60 9.09 -9.30
CA THR A 17 6.75 8.09 -10.35
C THR A 17 6.07 6.82 -9.85
N THR A 18 4.85 6.57 -10.33
CA THR A 18 4.12 5.35 -9.99
C THR A 18 4.81 4.15 -10.64
N VAL A 19 5.26 3.21 -9.83
CA VAL A 19 5.79 1.92 -10.30
C VAL A 19 4.63 0.92 -10.29
N VAL A 20 4.17 0.51 -11.47
CA VAL A 20 2.98 -0.37 -11.65
C VAL A 20 3.05 -1.63 -10.79
N GLY A 21 4.23 -2.24 -10.64
CA GLY A 21 4.39 -3.43 -9.78
C GLY A 21 4.15 -3.17 -8.29
N LEU A 22 4.48 -1.97 -7.80
CA LEU A 22 4.21 -1.57 -6.41
C LEU A 22 2.74 -1.18 -6.24
N ASP A 23 2.14 -0.50 -7.22
CA ASP A 23 0.70 -0.21 -7.24
C ASP A 23 -0.12 -1.51 -7.18
N PHE A 24 0.23 -2.47 -8.04
CA PHE A 24 -0.38 -3.79 -8.07
C PHE A 24 -0.29 -4.50 -6.72
N ALA A 25 0.90 -4.50 -6.09
CA ALA A 25 1.09 -5.10 -4.76
C ALA A 25 0.21 -4.44 -3.68
N ASN A 26 -0.06 -3.14 -3.80
CA ASN A 26 -0.85 -2.35 -2.86
C ASN A 26 -2.37 -2.48 -3.04
N THR A 27 -2.83 -3.17 -4.08
CA THR A 27 -4.26 -3.49 -4.22
C THR A 27 -4.77 -4.48 -3.17
N ALA A 28 -3.87 -5.17 -2.44
CA ALA A 28 -4.20 -5.78 -1.16
C ALA A 28 -3.66 -4.95 0.01
N ILE A 29 -4.58 -4.48 0.82
CA ILE A 29 -4.30 -3.63 1.97
C ILE A 29 -4.40 -4.47 3.24
N ALA A 30 -3.30 -4.56 3.97
CA ALA A 30 -3.29 -5.14 5.31
C ALA A 30 -3.78 -4.09 6.31
N LEU A 31 -4.84 -4.42 7.05
CA LEU A 31 -5.39 -3.57 8.10
C LEU A 31 -4.90 -4.03 9.49
N PRO A 32 -4.93 -3.14 10.49
CA PRO A 32 -4.72 -3.53 11.88
C PRO A 32 -5.66 -4.67 12.29
N GLY A 33 -5.18 -5.57 13.16
CA GLY A 33 -5.97 -6.74 13.59
C GLY A 33 -5.93 -7.92 12.62
N GLY A 34 -5.05 -7.90 11.62
CA GLY A 34 -4.83 -9.03 10.71
C GLY A 34 -5.88 -9.17 9.60
N GLN A 35 -6.71 -8.14 9.42
CA GLN A 35 -7.69 -8.09 8.34
C GLN A 35 -7.03 -7.67 7.03
N TYR A 36 -7.61 -8.09 5.91
CA TYR A 36 -7.14 -7.75 4.58
C TYR A 36 -8.30 -7.27 3.71
N VAL A 37 -8.04 -6.23 2.93
CA VAL A 37 -8.95 -5.73 1.89
C VAL A 37 -8.31 -6.01 0.54
N ASP A 38 -9.01 -6.78 -0.31
CA ASP A 38 -8.58 -7.07 -1.67
C ASP A 38 -9.39 -6.23 -2.65
N LEU A 39 -8.77 -5.20 -3.22
CA LEU A 39 -9.38 -4.35 -4.24
C LEU A 39 -9.57 -5.08 -5.57
N LEU A 40 -8.90 -6.23 -5.76
CA LEU A 40 -9.03 -7.10 -6.94
C LEU A 40 -9.89 -8.34 -6.65
N GLY A 41 -10.74 -8.26 -5.62
CA GLY A 41 -11.56 -9.39 -5.15
C GLY A 41 -12.64 -9.86 -6.14
N SER A 42 -12.92 -9.07 -7.19
CA SER A 42 -13.87 -9.42 -8.25
C SER A 42 -13.25 -9.25 -9.64
N PRO A 43 -13.71 -10.00 -10.67
CA PRO A 43 -13.21 -9.85 -12.03
C PRO A 43 -13.49 -8.47 -12.63
N ALA A 44 -14.62 -7.85 -12.27
CA ALA A 44 -14.95 -6.48 -12.69
C ALA A 44 -13.91 -5.48 -12.17
N SER A 45 -13.56 -5.56 -10.88
CA SER A 45 -12.53 -4.71 -10.28
C SER A 45 -11.14 -4.94 -10.88
N VAL A 46 -10.84 -6.18 -11.29
CA VAL A 46 -9.61 -6.51 -12.01
C VAL A 46 -9.58 -5.86 -13.39
N ASN A 47 -10.69 -5.93 -14.14
CA ASN A 47 -10.78 -5.28 -15.44
C ASN A 47 -10.59 -3.76 -15.31
N GLU A 48 -11.30 -3.12 -14.37
CA GLU A 48 -11.18 -1.69 -14.09
C GLU A 48 -9.73 -1.29 -13.75
N TRP A 49 -9.04 -2.08 -12.91
CA TRP A 49 -7.65 -1.80 -12.56
C TRP A 49 -6.70 -1.93 -13.75
N LEU A 50 -6.87 -2.98 -14.58
CA LEU A 50 -6.04 -3.21 -15.77
C LEU A 50 -6.24 -2.10 -16.81
N THR A 51 -7.49 -1.72 -17.06
CA THR A 51 -7.85 -0.62 -17.96
C THR A 51 -7.30 0.70 -17.45
N GLY A 52 -7.47 1.02 -16.17
CA GLY A 52 -6.95 2.25 -15.55
C GLY A 52 -5.43 2.38 -15.63
N HIS A 53 -4.71 1.25 -15.72
CA HIS A 53 -3.26 1.19 -15.89
C HIS A 53 -2.81 1.02 -17.35
N GLY A 54 -3.73 0.98 -18.31
CA GLY A 54 -3.43 0.77 -19.74
C GLY A 54 -2.85 -0.61 -20.05
N LEU A 55 -3.10 -1.60 -19.20
CA LEU A 55 -2.59 -2.98 -19.32
C LEU A 55 -3.55 -3.90 -20.07
N ALA A 56 -4.83 -3.52 -20.17
CA ALA A 56 -5.85 -4.23 -20.92
C ALA A 56 -6.84 -3.25 -21.57
N PRO A 57 -7.44 -3.60 -22.72
CA PRO A 57 -8.53 -2.83 -23.31
C PRO A 57 -9.80 -2.90 -22.44
N ASP A 58 -10.68 -1.91 -22.55
CA ASP A 58 -11.90 -1.75 -21.73
C ASP A 58 -12.83 -2.97 -21.76
N ASN A 59 -12.75 -3.78 -22.83
CA ASN A 59 -13.54 -4.97 -23.08
C ASN A 59 -12.77 -6.28 -22.85
N ALA A 60 -11.68 -6.25 -22.07
CA ALA A 60 -11.06 -7.47 -21.58
C ALA A 60 -12.08 -8.15 -20.66
N ASP A 61 -12.80 -9.14 -21.19
CA ASP A 61 -13.74 -9.96 -20.44
C ASP A 61 -12.96 -10.83 -19.44
N VAL A 62 -12.52 -10.20 -18.35
CA VAL A 62 -11.73 -10.85 -17.31
C VAL A 62 -12.64 -11.84 -16.61
N GLN A 63 -12.33 -13.11 -16.80
CA GLN A 63 -13.03 -14.19 -16.11
C GLN A 63 -12.43 -14.46 -14.72
N GLU A 64 -13.21 -15.14 -13.87
CA GLU A 64 -12.79 -15.53 -12.51
C GLU A 64 -11.45 -16.26 -12.47
N MET A 65 -11.16 -17.08 -13.48
CA MET A 65 -9.89 -17.76 -13.61
C MET A 65 -8.72 -16.77 -13.77
N CYS A 66 -8.87 -15.74 -14.60
CA CYS A 66 -7.86 -14.70 -14.81
C CYS A 66 -7.69 -13.83 -13.56
N ALA A 67 -8.80 -13.45 -12.92
CA ALA A 67 -8.79 -12.70 -11.66
C ALA A 67 -8.08 -13.49 -10.54
N THR A 68 -8.27 -14.80 -10.49
CA THR A 68 -7.57 -15.68 -9.53
C THR A 68 -6.07 -15.76 -9.81
N GLN A 69 -5.66 -15.89 -11.07
CA GLN A 69 -4.25 -15.87 -11.46
C GLN A 69 -3.56 -14.55 -11.11
N LEU A 70 -4.24 -13.42 -11.34
CA LEU A 70 -3.72 -12.09 -10.97
C LEU A 70 -3.57 -11.95 -9.46
N ARG A 71 -4.55 -12.40 -8.67
CA ARG A 71 -4.42 -12.41 -7.20
C ARG A 71 -3.24 -13.29 -6.74
N ALA A 72 -3.05 -14.46 -7.35
CA ALA A 72 -1.89 -15.30 -7.07
C ALA A 72 -0.57 -14.61 -7.43
N LEU A 73 -0.47 -13.98 -8.61
CA LEU A 73 0.70 -13.20 -9.02
C LEU A 73 1.01 -12.08 -8.02
N ARG A 74 -0.03 -11.38 -7.54
CA ARG A 74 0.09 -10.30 -6.56
C ARG A 74 0.75 -10.79 -5.27
N GLU A 75 0.38 -11.96 -4.77
CA GLU A 75 1.00 -12.54 -3.57
C GLU A 75 2.48 -12.88 -3.78
N HIS A 76 2.86 -13.37 -4.97
CA HIS A 76 4.27 -13.61 -5.29
C HIS A 76 5.07 -12.30 -5.34
N VAL A 77 4.53 -11.25 -5.96
CA VAL A 77 5.16 -9.92 -5.99
C VAL A 77 5.35 -9.36 -4.59
N ARG A 78 4.32 -9.46 -3.72
CA ARG A 78 4.41 -9.03 -2.32
C ARG A 78 5.49 -9.79 -1.55
N SER A 79 5.59 -11.10 -1.77
CA SER A 79 6.63 -11.93 -1.16
C SER A 79 8.04 -11.50 -1.58
N LEU A 80 8.24 -11.20 -2.88
CA LEU A 80 9.52 -10.68 -3.39
C LEU A 80 9.87 -9.31 -2.81
N LEU A 81 8.89 -8.40 -2.70
CA LEU A 81 9.08 -7.09 -2.11
C LEU A 81 9.44 -7.19 -0.62
N ALA A 82 8.75 -8.07 0.13
CA ALA A 82 9.04 -8.33 1.54
C ALA A 82 10.45 -8.92 1.74
N ALA A 83 10.88 -9.84 0.88
CA ALA A 83 12.24 -10.40 0.92
C ALA A 83 13.31 -9.34 0.64
N ARG A 84 13.01 -8.35 -0.22
CA ARG A 84 13.92 -7.23 -0.52
C ARG A 84 13.95 -6.17 0.58
N SER A 85 12.84 -5.94 1.29
CA SER A 85 12.82 -5.01 2.41
C SER A 85 13.59 -5.61 3.58
N SER A 86 14.86 -5.22 3.74
CA SER A 86 15.58 -5.51 4.98
C SER A 86 14.80 -4.89 6.14
N PRO A 87 14.49 -5.62 7.23
CA PRO A 87 13.96 -4.98 8.41
C PRO A 87 15.06 -4.03 8.89
N ALA A 88 14.85 -2.72 8.70
CA ALA A 88 15.66 -1.74 9.38
C ALA A 88 15.62 -2.14 10.85
N LYS A 89 16.79 -2.52 11.40
CA LYS A 89 16.96 -2.78 12.82
C LYS A 89 16.50 -1.52 13.53
N THR A 90 15.23 -1.46 13.94
CA THR A 90 14.74 -0.37 14.75
C THR A 90 15.61 -0.37 15.99
N PRO A 91 16.35 0.72 16.28
CA PRO A 91 17.08 0.80 17.53
C PRO A 91 16.07 0.55 18.65
N ARG A 92 16.32 -0.48 19.46
CA ARG A 92 15.53 -0.75 20.65
C ARG A 92 15.50 0.55 21.45
N PRO A 93 14.32 1.12 21.79
CA PRO A 93 14.30 2.31 22.62
C PRO A 93 15.04 2.00 23.92
N SER A 94 16.06 2.80 24.24
CA SER A 94 16.76 2.72 25.51
C SER A 94 15.75 2.88 26.64
N PRO A 95 15.81 2.08 27.72
CA PRO A 95 14.96 2.32 28.88
C PRO A 95 15.19 3.75 29.41
N PRO A 96 14.14 4.47 29.84
CA PRO A 96 14.29 5.83 30.35
C PRO A 96 15.22 5.83 31.57
N ALA A 97 16.22 6.71 31.56
CA ALA A 97 17.32 6.76 32.52
C ALA A 97 16.94 7.28 33.93
N ASN A 98 15.67 7.17 34.35
CA ASN A 98 15.22 7.74 35.62
C ASN A 98 14.13 6.90 36.30
N GLN A 99 14.46 5.66 36.68
CA GLN A 99 13.68 4.92 37.68
C GLN A 99 14.44 4.92 39.01
N PRO A 100 13.85 5.42 40.12
CA PRO A 100 14.45 5.29 41.43
C PRO A 100 14.52 3.81 41.81
N ARG A 101 15.70 3.39 42.28
CA ARG A 101 15.95 2.05 42.81
C ARG A 101 14.98 1.81 43.97
N ALA A 102 14.02 0.90 43.79
CA ALA A 102 13.20 0.41 44.89
C ALA A 102 14.12 -0.23 45.94
N THR A 103 14.27 0.45 47.08
CA THR A 103 14.84 -0.12 48.29
C THR A 103 13.84 -1.13 48.83
N ALA A 104 14.13 -2.42 48.64
CA ALA A 104 13.49 -3.47 49.43
C ALA A 104 14.21 -3.54 50.79
N THR A 105 13.45 -3.27 51.85
CA THR A 105 13.77 -3.59 53.25
C THR A 105 13.32 -5.01 53.57
#